data_AF-A0A2V9C6Y7-F1
#
_entry.id   AF-A0A2V9C6Y7-F1
#
_cell.length_a   1.000
_cell.length_b   1.000
_cell.length_c   1.000
_cell.angle_alpha   90.00
_cell.angle_beta   90.00
_cell.angle_gamma   90.00
#
_symmetry.space_group_name_H-M   'P 1'
#
loop_
_entity.id
_entity.type
_entity.pdbx_description
1 polymer ?
#
loop_
_entity_poly.entity_id
_entity_poly.type
_entity_poly.pdbx_seq_one_letter_code
_entity_poly.pdbx_strand_id
1 'polypeptide(L)' 'MLGLSSKEIASRMSISPNTVKAFLRLVMFKMGVTSRSGVVGKILAHAVGEGPKVS' A
#
# COMPACT_ATOMS: atom_id res chain seq x y z
N MET A 1 -4.83 -2.57 5.07
CA MET A 1 -3.73 -3.56 5.11
C MET A 1 -3.64 -4.13 6.52
N LEU A 2 -3.77 -5.44 6.70
CA LEU A 2 -3.88 -6.12 8.01
C LEU A 2 -2.57 -6.13 8.84
N GLY A 3 -1.69 -5.13 8.69
CA GLY A 3 -0.40 -5.09 9.39
C GLY A 3 0.60 -6.18 8.98
N LEU A 4 0.29 -6.99 7.94
CA LEU A 4 1.12 -8.12 7.53
C LEU A 4 2.54 -7.69 7.17
N SER A 5 3.50 -8.46 7.68
CA SER A 5 4.90 -8.36 7.26
C SER A 5 5.10 -8.82 5.82
N SER A 6 6.20 -8.39 5.18
CA SER A 6 6.54 -8.86 3.83
C SER A 6 6.73 -10.37 3.74
N LYS A 7 7.11 -11.04 4.85
CA LYS A 7 7.25 -12.51 4.93
C LYS A 7 5.90 -13.21 4.91
N GLU A 8 4.92 -12.71 5.65
CA GLU A 8 3.57 -13.27 5.65
C GLU A 8 2.89 -13.10 4.29
N ILE A 9 3.08 -11.95 3.65
CA ILE A 9 2.57 -11.70 2.29
C ILE A 9 3.22 -12.66 1.29
N ALA A 10 4.54 -12.81 1.38
CA ALA A 10 5.30 -13.74 0.55
C ALA A 10 4.78 -15.17 0.68
N SER A 11 4.53 -15.64 1.91
CA SER A 11 3.94 -16.95 2.18
C SER A 11 2.54 -17.10 1.59
N ARG A 12 1.65 -16.13 1.80
CA ARG A 12 0.27 -16.16 1.26
C ARG A 12 0.21 -16.10 -0.27
N MET A 13 1.18 -15.44 -0.90
CA MET A 13 1.24 -15.28 -2.36
C MET A 13 2.15 -16.32 -3.03
N SER A 14 2.82 -17.20 -2.27
CA SER A 14 3.81 -18.17 -2.78
C SER A 14 4.92 -17.52 -3.63
N ILE A 15 5.39 -16.33 -3.23
CA ILE A 15 6.48 -15.58 -3.90
C ILE A 15 7.58 -15.21 -2.92
N SER A 16 8.75 -14.78 -3.42
CA SER A 16 9.85 -14.35 -2.55
C SER A 16 9.52 -13.04 -1.80
N PRO A 17 10.03 -12.84 -0.57
CA PRO A 17 9.91 -11.56 0.13
C PRO A 17 10.51 -10.36 -0.63
N ASN A 18 11.47 -10.60 -1.52
CA ASN A 18 12.05 -9.56 -2.36
C ASN A 18 11.08 -9.13 -3.47
N THR A 19 10.34 -10.06 -4.06
CA THR A 19 9.27 -9.77 -5.03
C THR A 19 8.17 -8.93 -4.38
N VAL A 20 7.80 -9.24 -3.13
CA VAL A 20 6.87 -8.40 -2.35
C VAL A 20 7.40 -6.97 -2.19
N LYS A 21 8.68 -6.80 -1.83
CA LYS A 21 9.28 -5.45 -1.71
C LYS A 21 9.27 -4.69 -3.03
N ALA A 22 9.57 -5.36 -4.15
CA ALA A 22 9.54 -4.77 -5.47
C ALA A 22 8.12 -4.31 -5.85
N PHE A 23 7.11 -5.13 -5.61
CA PHE A 23 5.72 -4.77 -5.86
C PHE A 23 5.24 -3.62 -4.97
N LEU A 24 5.63 -3.62 -3.68
CA LEU A 24 5.31 -2.50 -2.79
C LEU A 24 5.96 -1.20 -3.26
N ARG A 25 7.23 -1.23 -3.73
CA ARG A 25 7.88 -0.06 -4.33
C ARG A 25 7.16 0.42 -5.57
N LEU A 26 6.71 -0.49 -6.44
CA LEU A 26 5.94 -0.15 -7.63
C LEU A 26 4.61 0.51 -7.27
N VAL A 27 3.88 -0.05 -6.30
CA VAL A 27 2.62 0.54 -5.82
C VAL A 27 2.85 1.92 -5.22
N MET A 28 3.85 2.07 -4.34
CA MET A 28 4.23 3.36 -3.75
C MET A 28 4.58 4.40 -4.83
N PHE A 29 5.34 4.01 -5.84
CA PHE A 29 5.69 4.86 -6.99
C PHE A 29 4.45 5.30 -7.77
N LYS A 30 3.59 4.36 -8.18
CA LYS A 30 2.35 4.67 -8.92
C LYS A 30 1.37 5.52 -8.10
N MET A 31 1.39 5.37 -6.78
CA MET A 31 0.54 6.12 -5.87
C MET A 31 1.19 7.44 -5.42
N GLY A 32 2.42 7.76 -5.81
CA GLY A 32 3.12 8.99 -5.40
C GLY A 32 3.32 9.11 -3.89
N VAL A 33 3.63 8.01 -3.20
CA VAL A 33 3.91 7.98 -1.75
C VAL A 33 5.21 7.24 -1.48
N THR A 34 5.85 7.52 -0.34
CA THR A 34 7.15 6.91 0.05
C THR A 34 7.02 5.83 1.12
N SER A 35 5.83 5.64 1.68
CA SER A 35 5.58 4.72 2.79
C SER A 35 4.36 3.84 2.56
N ARG A 36 4.40 2.64 3.16
CA ARG A 36 3.27 1.70 3.16
C ARG A 36 2.03 2.29 3.85
N SER A 37 2.22 3.11 4.90
CA SER A 37 1.14 3.85 5.54
C SER A 37 0.53 4.91 4.63
N GLY A 38 1.34 5.59 3.81
CA GLY A 38 0.85 6.54 2.81
C GLY A 38 -0.06 5.88 1.76
N VAL A 39 0.26 4.64 1.34
CA VAL A 39 -0.62 3.86 0.46
C VAL A 39 -1.98 3.60 1.13
N VAL A 40 -1.98 3.21 2.40
CA VAL A 40 -3.22 2.98 3.16
C VAL A 40 -4.01 4.28 3.32
N GLY A 41 -3.35 5.39 3.63
CA GLY A 41 -3.98 6.70 3.72
C GLY A 41 -4.68 7.12 2.42
N LYS A 42 -4.03 6.94 1.26
CA LYS A 42 -4.67 7.19 -0.03
C LYS A 42 -5.84 6.28 -0.31
N ILE A 43 -5.74 4.98 -0.01
CA ILE A 43 -6.85 4.03 -0.17
C ILE A 43 -8.05 4.47 0.67
N LEU A 44 -7.82 4.83 1.95
CA LEU A 44 -8.90 5.30 2.83
C LEU A 44 -9.51 6.62 2.36
N ALA A 45 -8.69 7.58 1.90
CA ALA A 45 -9.17 8.84 1.34
C ALA A 45 -9.97 8.68 0.03
N HIS A 46 -9.73 7.62 -0.73
CA HIS A 46 -10.55 7.30 -1.92
C HIS A 46 -11.79 6.45 -1.56
N ALA A 47 -11.70 5.57 -0.57
CA ALA A 47 -12.79 4.69 -0.15
C ALA A 47 -13.85 5.42 0.69
N VAL A 48 -13.41 6.32 1.57
CA VAL A 48 -14.24 7.34 2.20
C VAL A 48 -14.22 8.50 1.22
N GLY A 49 -15.15 8.54 0.27
CA GLY A 49 -15.16 9.53 -0.81
C GLY A 49 -14.82 10.94 -0.33
N GLU A 50 -13.98 11.65 -1.09
CA GLU A 50 -13.46 12.99 -0.79
C GLU A 50 -14.49 13.82 0.03
N GLY A 51 -14.25 13.93 1.34
CA GLY A 51 -14.93 14.92 2.18
C GLY A 51 -14.62 16.34 1.67
N PRO A 52 -15.49 17.32 1.95
CA PRO A 52 -15.54 18.58 1.20
C PRO A 52 -14.18 19.27 1.18
N LYS A 53 -13.71 19.59 -0.03
CA LYS A 53 -12.60 20.51 -0.26
C LYS A 53 -13.03 21.87 0.27
N VAL A 54 -12.77 22.13 1.56
CA VAL A 54 -12.88 23.47 2.14
C VAL A 54 -11.80 24.32 1.48
N SER A 55 -12.25 25.17 0.56
CA SER A 55 -11.49 26.32 0.04
C SER A 55 -11.64 27.48 1.00
#